data_AF-A0A8X6FY33-F1
#
_entry.id   AF-A0A8X6FY33-F1
#
_cell.length_a   1.000
_cell.length_b   1.000
_cell.length_c   1.000
_cell.angle_alpha   90.00
_cell.angle_beta   90.00
_cell.angle_gamma   90.00
#
_symmetry.space_group_name_H-M   'P 1'
#
loop_
_entity.id
_entity.type
_entity.pdbx_description
1 polymer ?
#
loop_
_entity_poly.entity_id
_entity_poly.type
_entity_poly.pdbx_seq_one_letter_code
_entity_poly.pdbx_strand_id
1 'polypeptide(L)'
;MDTQTLLRLAHSDYKIKRTFGGVFASDILPERRGHYQSFIVNTDSSMNTGQHWRAMYFDNNQTCIFFCSYGTYPIGKIKKFIDQNSARLEWNSKVLQHPRTTSCGLFCLYFL
;
A
#
# COMPACT_ATOMS: atom_id res chain seq x y z
N MET A 1 12.83 2.30 6.55
CA MET A 1 11.81 1.62 7.37
C MET A 1 11.53 0.26 6.75
N ASP A 2 11.60 -0.80 7.55
CA ASP A 2 11.47 -2.19 7.10
C ASP A 2 10.03 -2.72 7.25
N THR A 3 9.77 -3.86 6.60
CA THR A 3 8.49 -4.59 6.61
C THR A 3 8.00 -4.89 8.03
N GLN A 4 8.88 -5.34 8.93
CA GLN A 4 8.49 -5.78 10.27
C GLN A 4 8.02 -4.61 11.13
N THR A 5 8.67 -3.44 10.98
CA THR A 5 8.24 -2.19 11.63
C THR A 5 6.85 -1.79 11.16
N LEU A 6 6.57 -1.83 9.85
CA LEU A 6 5.26 -1.47 9.30
C LEU A 6 4.15 -2.41 9.77
N LEU A 7 4.41 -3.72 9.74
CA LEU A 7 3.47 -4.73 10.24
C LEU A 7 3.13 -4.49 11.71
N ARG A 8 4.14 -4.28 12.56
CA ARG A 8 3.94 -4.01 13.99
C ARG A 8 3.09 -2.77 14.23
N LEU A 9 3.37 -1.67 13.53
CA LEU A 9 2.61 -0.43 13.69
C LEU A 9 1.16 -0.60 13.21
N ALA A 10 0.94 -1.21 12.05
CA ALA A 10 -0.42 -1.46 11.55
C ALA A 10 -1.24 -2.35 12.50
N HIS A 11 -0.64 -3.40 13.08
CA HIS A 11 -1.33 -4.26 14.04
C HIS A 11 -1.56 -3.60 15.41
N SER A 12 -0.82 -2.55 15.74
CA SER A 12 -1.04 -1.78 16.97
C SER A 12 -2.27 -0.87 16.90
N ASP A 13 -2.72 -0.52 15.69
CA ASP A 13 -3.90 0.33 15.49
C ASP A 13 -5.20 -0.51 15.55
N TYR A 14 -6.13 -0.12 16.41
CA TYR A 14 -7.35 -0.90 16.64
C TYR A 14 -8.34 -0.88 15.47
N LYS A 15 -8.27 0.12 14.59
CA LYS A 15 -9.18 0.28 13.45
C LYS A 15 -8.74 -0.61 12.29
N ILE A 16 -7.47 -0.54 11.90
CA ILE A 16 -7.01 -1.23 10.70
C ILE A 16 -6.57 -2.68 10.96
N LYS A 17 -6.18 -3.05 12.19
CA LYS A 17 -5.61 -4.39 12.47
C LYS A 17 -6.45 -5.58 12.01
N ARG A 18 -7.78 -5.45 11.92
CA ARG A 18 -8.71 -6.54 11.55
C ARG A 18 -8.90 -6.66 10.04
N THR A 19 -8.60 -5.60 9.29
CA THR A 19 -8.79 -5.52 7.83
C THR A 19 -7.48 -5.29 7.08
N PHE A 20 -6.36 -5.20 7.80
CA PHE A 20 -5.03 -5.07 7.23
C PHE A 20 -4.53 -6.42 6.70
N GLY A 21 -4.39 -6.51 5.38
CA GLY A 21 -3.93 -7.72 4.68
C GLY A 21 -2.42 -7.94 4.76
N GLY A 22 -1.65 -6.92 5.13
CA GLY A 22 -0.23 -7.03 5.40
C GLY A 22 0.64 -6.10 4.55
N VAL A 23 1.94 -6.40 4.61
CA VAL A 23 3.00 -5.66 3.92
C VAL A 23 3.69 -6.60 2.94
N PHE A 24 3.68 -6.26 1.65
CA PHE A 24 4.16 -7.13 0.57
C PHE A 24 5.17 -6.42 -0.32
N ALA A 25 6.07 -7.18 -0.97
CA ALA A 25 6.75 -6.68 -2.16
C ALA A 25 5.84 -6.78 -3.38
N SER A 26 6.12 -5.99 -4.44
CA SER A 26 5.23 -5.87 -5.60
C SER A 26 4.97 -7.17 -6.35
N ASP A 27 5.91 -8.12 -6.28
CA ASP A 27 5.91 -9.41 -6.96
C ASP A 27 5.27 -10.55 -6.15
N ILE A 28 5.07 -10.34 -4.85
CA ILE A 28 4.49 -11.34 -3.92
C ILE A 28 3.13 -10.90 -3.36
N LEU A 29 2.47 -9.95 -4.02
CA LEU A 29 1.07 -9.63 -3.73
C LEU A 29 0.19 -10.88 -3.92
N PRO A 30 -0.80 -11.12 -3.04
CA PRO A 30 -1.72 -12.23 -3.20
C PRO A 30 -2.55 -12.05 -4.49
N GLU A 31 -3.05 -13.15 -5.06
CA GLU A 31 -3.90 -13.06 -6.26
C GLU A 31 -5.23 -12.35 -6.00
N ARG A 32 -5.77 -12.49 -4.78
CA ARG A 32 -7.03 -11.90 -4.33
C ARG A 32 -6.86 -11.24 -2.98
N ARG A 33 -7.55 -10.13 -2.76
CA ARG A 33 -7.52 -9.41 -1.47
C ARG A 33 -8.30 -10.11 -0.35
N GLY A 34 -9.23 -11.00 -0.68
CA GLY A 34 -10.11 -11.64 0.31
C GLY A 34 -10.98 -10.63 1.05
N HIS A 35 -11.05 -10.75 2.38
CA HIS A 35 -11.81 -9.83 3.25
C HIS A 35 -10.99 -8.59 3.68
N TYR A 36 -9.71 -8.53 3.32
CA TYR A 36 -8.85 -7.41 3.69
C TYR A 36 -9.21 -6.16 2.89
N GLN A 37 -9.11 -5.02 3.57
CA GLN A 37 -9.38 -3.69 3.00
C GLN A 37 -8.09 -2.90 2.81
N SER A 38 -7.03 -3.13 3.57
CA SER A 38 -5.82 -2.31 3.49
C SER A 38 -4.55 -3.13 3.30
N PHE A 39 -3.63 -2.58 2.50
CA PHE A 39 -2.34 -3.20 2.19
C PHE A 39 -1.27 -2.13 2.09
N ILE A 40 -0.05 -2.47 2.50
CA ILE A 40 1.14 -1.69 2.15
C ILE A 40 1.99 -2.52 1.18
N VAL A 41 2.47 -1.90 0.12
CA VAL A 41 3.26 -2.57 -0.92
C VAL A 41 4.57 -1.84 -1.18
N ASN A 42 5.65 -2.59 -1.30
CA ASN A 42 6.93 -2.09 -1.78
C ASN A 42 6.94 -2.05 -3.31
N THR A 43 7.50 -1.01 -3.91
CA THR A 43 7.66 -0.95 -5.37
C THR A 43 8.69 -1.93 -5.91
N ASP A 44 9.68 -2.30 -5.10
CA ASP A 44 10.69 -3.25 -5.52
C ASP A 44 10.15 -4.68 -5.45
N SER A 45 10.87 -5.59 -6.11
CA SER A 45 10.65 -7.03 -5.96
C SER A 45 11.19 -7.53 -4.63
N SER A 46 10.73 -8.71 -4.23
CA SER A 46 11.16 -9.44 -3.04
C SER A 46 12.66 -9.75 -2.99
N MET A 47 13.35 -9.71 -4.14
CA MET A 47 14.79 -9.92 -4.24
C MET A 47 15.63 -8.66 -3.92
N ASN A 48 14.99 -7.50 -3.78
CA ASN A 48 15.65 -6.23 -3.49
C ASN A 48 15.33 -5.77 -2.07
N THR A 49 16.19 -4.90 -1.53
CA THR A 49 16.08 -4.41 -0.13
C THR A 49 14.88 -3.49 0.13
N GLY A 50 14.06 -3.18 -0.88
CA GLY A 50 12.84 -2.38 -0.77
C GLY A 50 13.11 -0.88 -0.65
N GLN A 51 12.81 -0.11 -1.70
CA GLN A 51 13.14 1.32 -1.76
C GLN A 51 11.96 2.26 -1.45
N HIS A 52 10.72 1.86 -1.72
CA HIS A 52 9.59 2.77 -1.58
C HIS A 52 8.28 2.04 -1.27
N TRP A 53 7.55 2.55 -0.28
CA TRP A 53 6.28 2.02 0.20
C TRP A 53 5.10 2.83 -0.32
N ARG A 54 4.02 2.12 -0.69
CA ARG A 54 2.74 2.68 -1.14
C ARG A 54 1.59 1.96 -0.44
N ALA A 55 0.44 2.61 -0.28
CA ALA A 55 -0.71 2.02 0.40
C ALA A 55 -1.90 1.86 -0.56
N MET A 56 -2.72 0.85 -0.29
CA MET A 56 -4.00 0.59 -0.96
C MET A 56 -5.06 0.44 0.12
N TYR A 57 -6.20 1.12 -0.06
CA TYR A 57 -7.41 0.93 0.73
C TYR A 57 -8.59 0.62 -0.20
N PHE A 58 -9.26 -0.49 0.04
CA PHE A 58 -10.43 -0.95 -0.71
C PHE A 58 -11.69 -0.65 0.11
N ASP A 59 -12.53 0.24 -0.41
CA ASP A 59 -13.79 0.59 0.23
C ASP A 59 -14.91 -0.43 -0.08
N ASN A 60 -16.07 -0.22 0.53
CA ASN A 60 -17.24 -1.08 0.32
C ASN A 60 -17.92 -0.86 -1.04
N ASN A 61 -17.53 0.18 -1.80
CA ASN A 61 -18.10 0.55 -3.09
C ASN A 61 -17.26 0.04 -4.28
N GLN A 62 -16.41 -0.96 -4.04
CA GLN A 62 -15.48 -1.51 -5.03
C GLN A 62 -14.50 -0.46 -5.57
N THR A 63 -14.15 0.54 -4.77
CA THR A 63 -13.14 1.54 -5.10
C THR A 63 -11.85 1.23 -4.34
N CYS A 64 -10.74 1.20 -5.06
CA CYS A 64 -9.41 1.23 -4.47
C CYS A 64 -8.92 2.69 -4.41
N ILE A 65 -8.66 3.17 -3.20
CA ILE A 65 -7.93 4.42 -2.96
C ILE A 65 -6.45 4.06 -2.83
N PHE A 66 -5.68 4.45 -3.83
CA PHE A 66 -4.24 4.23 -3.90
C PHE A 66 -3.49 5.46 -3.39
N PHE A 67 -2.54 5.23 -2.49
CA PHE A 67 -1.73 6.28 -1.91
C PHE A 67 -0.25 6.08 -2.22
N CYS A 68 0.36 7.14 -2.76
CA CYS A 68 1.80 7.26 -2.90
C CYS A 68 2.22 8.65 -2.43
N SER A 69 3.16 8.73 -1.49
CA SER A 69 3.66 10.00 -0.96
C SER A 69 4.35 10.88 -2.01
N TYR A 70 4.77 10.32 -3.15
CA TYR A 70 5.29 11.04 -4.31
C TYR A 70 4.22 11.38 -5.36
N GLY A 71 2.94 11.08 -5.10
CA GLY A 71 1.84 11.38 -6.02
C GLY A 71 1.82 10.54 -7.30
N THR A 72 2.49 9.38 -7.31
CA THR A 72 2.61 8.55 -8.52
C THR A 72 1.42 7.63 -8.71
N TYR A 73 1.09 7.38 -9.98
CA TYR A 73 0.06 6.42 -10.37
C TYR A 73 0.57 4.96 -10.20
N PRO A 74 -0.28 3.99 -9.80
CA PRO A 74 0.12 2.59 -9.71
C PRO A 74 0.38 1.99 -11.10
N ILE A 75 1.44 1.19 -11.23
CA ILE A 75 1.81 0.51 -12.48
C ILE A 75 2.14 -0.96 -12.21
N GLY A 76 2.29 -1.76 -13.28
CA GLY A 76 2.77 -3.14 -13.21
C GLY A 76 1.89 -4.06 -12.35
N LYS A 77 2.53 -4.87 -11.50
CA LYS A 77 1.86 -5.86 -10.63
C LYS A 77 0.89 -5.23 -9.64
N ILE A 78 1.22 -4.05 -9.12
CA ILE A 78 0.35 -3.29 -8.20
C ILE A 78 -0.93 -2.87 -8.92
N LYS A 79 -0.81 -2.29 -10.12
CA LYS A 79 -1.98 -1.92 -10.94
C LYS A 79 -2.85 -3.13 -11.28
N LYS A 80 -2.22 -4.23 -11.68
CA LYS A 80 -2.93 -5.50 -11.96
C LYS A 80 -3.72 -5.98 -10.73
N PHE A 81 -3.11 -5.96 -9.54
CA PHE A 81 -3.78 -6.35 -8.31
C PHE A 81 -4.99 -5.45 -8.01
N ILE A 82 -4.86 -4.14 -8.18
CA ILE A 82 -5.97 -3.19 -8.01
C ILE A 82 -7.11 -3.51 -8.98
N ASP A 83 -6.81 -3.67 -10.27
CA ASP A 83 -7.82 -3.93 -11.31
C ASP A 83 -8.57 -5.25 -11.11
N GLN A 84 -7.91 -6.24 -10.50
CA GLN A 84 -8.51 -7.53 -10.18
C GLN A 84 -9.42 -7.48 -8.94
N ASN A 85 -9.29 -6.46 -8.09
CA ASN A 85 -9.92 -6.41 -6.77
C ASN A 85 -10.79 -5.16 -6.53
N SER A 86 -10.94 -4.30 -7.54
CA SER A 86 -11.76 -3.08 -7.51
C SER A 86 -12.32 -2.74 -8.90
N ALA A 87 -13.47 -2.08 -8.93
CA ALA A 87 -14.10 -1.55 -10.14
C ALA A 87 -13.63 -0.12 -10.45
N ARG A 88 -13.15 0.62 -9.44
CA ARG A 88 -12.70 2.00 -9.55
C ARG A 88 -11.36 2.19 -8.85
N LEU A 89 -10.56 3.11 -9.37
CA LEU A 89 -9.28 3.49 -8.81
C LEU A 89 -9.22 5.01 -8.64
N GLU A 90 -8.97 5.44 -7.41
CA GLU A 90 -8.64 6.82 -7.05
C GLU A 90 -7.20 6.88 -6.56
N TRP A 91 -6.49 7.99 -6.82
CA TRP A 91 -5.14 8.18 -6.32
C TRP A 91 -4.85 9.65 -6.04
N ASN A 92 -3.86 9.89 -5.17
CA ASN A 92 -3.34 11.23 -4.99
C ASN A 92 -2.28 11.56 -6.06
N SER A 93 -2.38 12.72 -6.71
CA SER A 93 -1.35 13.24 -7.62
C SER A 93 -0.40 14.25 -6.97
N LYS A 94 -0.72 14.71 -5.75
CA LYS A 94 0.09 15.67 -5.00
C LYS A 94 1.30 14.98 -4.37
N VAL A 95 2.47 15.58 -4.53
CA VAL A 95 3.70 15.20 -3.82
C VAL A 95 3.61 15.70 -2.37
N LEU A 96 3.69 14.78 -1.42
CA LEU A 96 3.59 15.04 0.02
C LEU A 96 4.92 14.79 0.75
N GLN A 97 5.84 14.06 0.14
CA GLN A 97 7.13 13.71 0.71
C GLN A 97 8.28 14.21 -0.16
N HIS A 98 9.27 14.82 0.48
CA HIS A 98 10.52 15.19 -0.17
C HIS A 98 11.32 13.93 -0.57
N PRO A 99 11.89 13.82 -1.79
CA PRO A 99 12.55 12.59 -2.28
C PRO A 99 13.69 12.05 -1.40
N ARG A 100 14.40 12.93 -0.69
CA ARG A 100 15.51 12.57 0.21
C ARG A 100 15.11 11.99 1.57
N THR A 101 13.82 11.90 1.90
CA THR A 101 13.38 11.35 3.21
C THR A 101 13.01 9.88 3.10
N THR A 102 13.08 9.16 4.22
CA THR A 102 12.81 7.71 4.31
C THR A 102 11.45 7.39 4.94
N SER A 103 10.54 8.38 4.96
CA SER A 103 9.27 8.35 5.70
C SER A 103 8.08 7.81 4.89
N CYS A 104 8.27 7.28 3.68
CA CYS A 104 7.17 6.82 2.81
C CYS A 104 6.26 5.79 3.50
N GLY A 105 6.85 4.88 4.27
CA GLY A 105 6.10 3.89 5.06
C GLY A 105 5.25 4.52 6.17
N LEU A 106 5.72 5.58 6.82
CA LEU A 106 4.94 6.33 7.81
C LEU A 106 3.76 7.08 7.16
N PHE A 107 3.97 7.65 5.97
CA PHE A 107 2.88 8.25 5.21
C PHE A 107 1.82 7.21 4.81
N CYS A 108 2.23 5.99 4.46
CA CYS A 108 1.30 4.89 4.21
C CYS A 108 0.46 4.56 5.45
N LEU A 109 1.09 4.46 6.62
CA LEU A 109 0.39 4.20 7.88
C LEU A 109 -0.52 5.37 8.31
N TYR A 110 -0.15 6.61 8.00
CA TYR A 110 -1.00 7.78 8.30
C TYR A 110 -2.22 7.86 7.38
N PHE A 111 -2.08 7.39 6.13
CA PHE A 111 -3.17 7.33 5.16
C PHE A 111 -4.19 6.22 5.50
N LEU A 112 -3.71 5.06 5.94
CA LEU A 112 -4.52 3.90 6.30
C LEU A 112 -5.22 4.08 7.65
#